data_AF-A0A2E1M7S5-F1
#
_entry.id   AF-A0A2E1M7S5-F1
#
_cell.length_a   1.000
_cell.length_b   1.000
_cell.length_c   1.000
_cell.angle_alpha   90.00
_cell.angle_beta   90.00
_cell.angle_gamma   90.00
#
_symmetry.space_group_name_H-M   'P 1'
#
loop_
_entity.id
_entity.type
_entity.pdbx_description
1 polymer ?
#
loop_
_entity_poly.entity_id
_entity_poly.type
_entity_poly.pdbx_seq_one_letter_code
_entity_poly.pdbx_strand_id
1 'polypeptide(L)'
;MTLNVLDLFLGAALAGLSWTCSIVHYPLLADLHRGHASPEHFQRHVKRIFPLVGPLMAAELMVVAWVCWSAPSVVAFASLALVISIWAITAIFAAPVHQRLVEDQASSRDVIVLLRSHHGRTAAWTIRCALLIMGGAL
;
A
#
# COMPACT_ATOMS: atom_id res chain seq x y z
N MET A 1 17.73 -17.06 5.54
CA MET A 1 17.63 -16.03 6.59
C MET A 1 17.64 -14.61 6.00
N THR A 2 18.67 -14.19 5.26
CA THR A 2 18.76 -12.80 4.70
C THR A 2 17.58 -12.38 3.83
N LEU A 3 17.09 -13.25 2.94
CA LEU A 3 15.93 -12.97 2.09
C LEU A 3 14.62 -12.76 2.88
N ASN A 4 14.42 -13.53 3.95
CA ASN A 4 13.22 -13.40 4.80
C ASN A 4 13.26 -12.08 5.60
N VAL A 5 14.45 -11.66 6.05
CA VAL A 5 14.64 -10.37 6.71
C VAL A 5 14.40 -9.21 5.74
N LEU A 6 14.89 -9.31 4.50
CA LEU A 6 14.61 -8.31 3.47
C LEU A 6 13.11 -8.22 3.15
N ASP A 7 12.45 -9.37 3.04
CA ASP A 7 11.02 -9.45 2.76
C ASP A 7 10.17 -8.83 3.88
N LEU A 8 10.51 -9.15 5.14
CA LEU A 8 9.89 -8.54 6.31
C LEU A 8 10.16 -7.04 6.37
N PHE A 9 11.38 -6.59 6.07
CA PHE A 9 11.73 -5.17 6.06
C PHE A 9 10.90 -4.39 5.03
N LEU A 10 10.78 -4.90 3.80
CA LEU A 10 9.97 -4.27 2.75
C LEU A 10 8.50 -4.18 3.15
N GLY A 11 7.93 -5.28 3.67
CA GLY A 11 6.56 -5.31 4.15
C GLY A 11 6.31 -4.35 5.31
N ALA A 12 7.22 -4.30 6.29
CA ALA A 12 7.13 -3.43 7.45
C ALA A 12 7.28 -1.94 7.06
N ALA A 13 8.17 -1.61 6.13
CA ALA A 13 8.33 -0.27 5.61
C ALA A 13 7.05 0.22 4.90
N LEU A 14 6.43 -0.62 4.07
CA LEU A 14 5.17 -0.32 3.39
C LEU A 14 4.00 -0.22 4.38
N ALA A 15 3.94 -1.09 5.39
CA ALA A 15 2.95 -1.01 6.46
C ALA A 15 3.09 0.31 7.26
N GLY A 16 4.31 0.64 7.69
CA GLY A 16 4.60 1.86 8.44
C GLY A 16 4.30 3.13 7.66
N LEU A 17 4.68 3.17 6.37
CA LEU A 17 4.31 4.27 5.47
C LEU A 17 2.80 4.40 5.33
N SER A 18 2.09 3.27 5.16
CA SER A 18 0.63 3.26 5.01
C SER A 18 -0.09 3.75 6.27
N TRP A 19 0.36 3.32 7.45
CA TRP A 19 -0.13 3.80 8.74
C TRP A 19 0.15 5.29 8.94
N THR A 20 1.34 5.76 8.57
CA THR A 20 1.69 7.19 8.64
C THR A 20 0.76 8.03 7.76
N CYS A 21 0.41 7.53 6.58
CA CYS A 21 -0.59 8.19 5.73
C CYS A 21 -1.98 8.20 6.39
N SER A 22 -2.42 7.08 6.96
CA SER A 22 -3.73 6.94 7.59
C SER A 22 -3.92 7.78 8.85
N ILE A 23 -2.92 7.81 9.73
CA ILE A 23 -3.01 8.47 11.04
C ILE A 23 -2.68 9.96 10.94
N VAL A 24 -1.74 10.34 10.08
CA VAL A 24 -1.20 11.70 10.06
C VAL A 24 -1.66 12.45 8.81
N HIS A 25 -1.36 11.93 7.62
CA HIS A 25 -1.52 12.72 6.40
C HIS A 25 -2.99 12.91 6.00
N TYR A 26 -3.81 11.84 6.02
CA TYR A 26 -5.20 11.97 5.63
C TYR A 26 -6.04 12.83 6.59
N PRO A 27 -5.89 12.75 7.93
CA PRO A 27 -6.56 13.67 8.85
C PRO A 27 -6.13 15.12 8.66
N LEU A 28 -4.83 15.40 8.55
CA LEU A 28 -4.34 16.76 8.30
C LEU A 28 -4.82 17.33 6.97
N LEU A 29 -4.87 16.50 5.92
CA LEU A 29 -5.48 16.87 4.66
C LEU A 29 -6.96 17.18 4.87
N ALA A 30 -7.74 16.33 5.55
CA ALA A 30 -9.16 16.57 5.80
C ALA A 30 -9.44 17.88 6.55
N ASP A 31 -8.59 18.25 7.52
CA ASP A 31 -8.71 19.51 8.27
C ASP A 31 -8.49 20.74 7.37
N LEU A 32 -7.53 20.68 6.43
CA LEU A 32 -7.32 21.71 5.41
C LEU A 32 -8.53 21.89 4.48
N HIS A 33 -9.34 20.85 4.26
CA HIS A 33 -10.51 20.91 3.36
C HIS A 33 -11.76 21.52 3.99
N ARG A 34 -11.84 21.67 5.33
CA ARG A 34 -13.03 22.24 6.01
C ARG A 34 -13.29 23.72 5.70
N GLY A 35 -12.34 24.43 5.06
CA GLY A 35 -12.39 25.88 4.82
C GLY A 35 -12.47 26.35 3.36
N HIS A 36 -12.96 25.52 2.41
CA HIS A 36 -12.98 25.79 0.95
C HIS A 36 -11.63 25.63 0.21
N ALA A 37 -10.92 24.52 0.43
CA ALA A 37 -9.65 24.24 -0.27
C ALA A 37 -9.78 23.26 -1.44
N SER A 38 -9.00 23.58 -2.50
CA SER A 38 -8.94 22.93 -3.81
C SER A 38 -8.43 21.46 -3.78
N PRO A 39 -8.99 20.55 -4.61
CA PRO A 39 -8.50 19.18 -4.86
C PRO A 39 -6.99 19.06 -5.14
N GLU A 40 -6.36 20.17 -5.51
CA GLU A 40 -4.95 20.28 -5.88
C GLU A 40 -3.98 19.81 -4.78
N HIS A 41 -4.30 20.00 -3.49
CA HIS A 41 -3.42 19.54 -2.40
C HIS A 41 -3.37 18.01 -2.31
N PHE A 42 -4.51 17.36 -2.47
CA PHE A 42 -4.59 15.90 -2.49
C PHE A 42 -3.84 15.33 -3.70
N GLN A 43 -4.02 15.93 -4.89
CA GLN A 43 -3.29 15.56 -6.11
C GLN A 43 -1.77 15.70 -5.93
N ARG A 44 -1.29 16.79 -5.32
CA ARG A 44 0.15 17.00 -5.04
C ARG A 44 0.71 15.97 -4.07
N HIS A 45 -0.04 15.59 -3.03
CA HIS A 45 0.36 14.52 -2.11
C HIS A 45 0.53 13.19 -2.86
N VAL A 46 -0.49 12.79 -3.63
CA VAL A 46 -0.45 11.56 -4.44
C VAL A 46 0.74 11.54 -5.39
N LYS A 47 0.96 12.63 -6.13
CA LYS A 47 2.07 12.72 -7.10
C LYS A 47 3.44 12.59 -6.45
N ARG A 48 3.59 13.08 -5.21
CA ARG A 48 4.85 13.03 -4.46
C ARG A 48 5.12 11.67 -3.80
N ILE A 49 4.07 10.99 -3.35
CA ILE A 49 4.23 9.71 -2.65
C ILE A 49 4.39 8.51 -3.59
N PHE A 50 3.81 8.59 -4.80
CA PHE A 50 3.89 7.54 -5.80
C PHE A 50 5.31 7.06 -6.14
N PRO A 51 6.31 7.93 -6.43
CA PRO A 51 7.67 7.48 -6.74
C PRO A 51 8.37 6.80 -5.55
N LEU A 52 7.88 6.97 -4.33
CA LEU A 52 8.40 6.25 -3.15
C LEU A 52 7.71 4.88 -3.01
N VAL A 53 6.38 4.87 -3.05
CA VAL A 53 5.58 3.65 -2.82
C VAL A 53 5.73 2.65 -3.96
N GLY A 54 5.66 3.11 -5.21
CA GLY A 54 5.66 2.25 -6.40
C GLY A 54 6.87 1.30 -6.47
N PRO A 55 8.11 1.82 -6.37
CA PRO A 55 9.31 0.98 -6.37
C PRO A 55 9.37 0.01 -5.18
N LEU A 56 8.97 0.44 -3.99
CA LEU A 56 8.92 -0.43 -2.80
C LEU A 56 7.94 -1.58 -2.99
N MET A 57 6.75 -1.31 -3.54
CA MET A 57 5.74 -2.32 -3.84
C MET A 57 6.21 -3.33 -4.91
N ALA A 58 6.94 -2.86 -5.92
CA ALA A 58 7.51 -3.74 -6.94
C ALA A 58 8.63 -4.61 -6.38
N ALA A 59 9.52 -4.03 -5.56
CA ALA A 59 10.57 -4.78 -4.88
C ALA A 59 9.99 -5.86 -3.96
N GLU A 60 8.94 -5.55 -3.18
CA GLU A 60 8.25 -6.52 -2.32
C GLU A 60 7.70 -7.70 -3.14
N LEU A 61 7.03 -7.44 -4.26
CA LEU A 61 6.50 -8.49 -5.13
C LEU A 61 7.60 -9.38 -5.70
N MET A 62 8.71 -8.80 -6.15
CA MET A 62 9.84 -9.56 -6.68
C MET A 62 10.48 -10.44 -5.61
N VAL A 63 10.68 -9.90 -4.41
CA VAL A 63 11.29 -10.64 -3.30
C VAL A 63 10.39 -11.78 -2.85
N VAL A 64 9.09 -11.56 -2.65
CA VAL A 64 8.17 -12.62 -2.20
C VAL A 64 8.01 -13.72 -3.26
N ALA A 65 7.99 -13.36 -4.56
CA ALA A 65 7.96 -14.33 -5.64
C ALA A 65 9.23 -15.20 -5.66
N TRP A 66 10.40 -14.58 -5.43
CA TRP A 66 11.66 -15.30 -5.32
C TRP A 66 11.70 -16.23 -4.09
N VAL A 67 11.18 -15.79 -2.95
CA VAL A 67 11.07 -16.62 -1.74
C VAL A 67 10.17 -17.83 -1.99
N CYS A 68 9.02 -17.64 -2.64
CA CYS A 68 8.14 -18.76 -3.04
C CYS A 68 8.84 -19.78 -3.95
N TRP A 69 9.70 -19.32 -4.86
CA TRP A 69 10.44 -20.20 -5.77
C TRP A 69 11.60 -20.94 -5.07
N SER A 70 12.37 -20.22 -4.24
CA SER A 70 13.60 -20.74 -3.63
C SER A 70 13.36 -21.55 -2.35
N ALA A 71 12.33 -21.22 -1.57
CA ALA A 71 11.99 -21.86 -0.31
C ALA A 71 10.45 -21.96 -0.16
N PRO A 72 9.78 -22.78 -1.00
CA PRO A 72 8.33 -22.89 -1.00
C PRO A 72 7.82 -23.35 0.36
N SER A 73 6.86 -22.60 0.90
CA SER A 73 6.18 -22.91 2.15
C SER A 73 4.76 -22.35 2.13
N VAL A 74 3.90 -22.86 3.00
CA VAL A 74 2.54 -22.33 3.17
C VAL A 74 2.56 -20.83 3.49
N VAL A 75 3.51 -20.40 4.34
CA VAL A 75 3.71 -18.99 4.72
C VAL A 75 4.13 -18.15 3.52
N ALA A 76 5.04 -18.65 2.68
CA ALA A 76 5.48 -17.94 1.48
C ALA A 76 4.31 -17.77 0.49
N PHE A 77 3.55 -18.82 0.18
CA PHE A 77 2.40 -18.73 -0.72
C PHE A 77 1.29 -17.84 -0.18
N ALA A 78 0.99 -17.90 1.12
CA ALA A 78 0.04 -17.00 1.76
C ALA A 78 0.50 -15.53 1.67
N SER A 79 1.80 -15.28 1.87
CA SER A 79 2.40 -13.94 1.73
C SER A 79 2.29 -13.43 0.30
N LEU A 80 2.59 -14.26 -0.71
CA LEU A 80 2.45 -13.91 -2.12
C LEU A 80 0.99 -13.59 -2.47
N ALA A 81 0.04 -14.40 -2.00
CA ALA A 81 -1.39 -14.16 -2.22
C ALA A 81 -1.86 -12.81 -1.65
N LEU A 82 -1.36 -12.42 -0.47
CA LEU A 82 -1.62 -11.10 0.12
C LEU A 82 -1.03 -9.97 -0.74
N VAL A 83 0.23 -10.10 -1.20
CA VAL A 83 0.87 -9.08 -2.05
C VAL A 83 0.15 -8.93 -3.39
N ILE A 84 -0.25 -10.05 -4.03
CA ILE A 84 -1.03 -10.02 -5.27
C ILE A 84 -2.38 -9.31 -5.02
N SER A 85 -3.03 -9.58 -3.90
CA SER A 85 -4.30 -8.93 -3.53
C SER A 85 -4.12 -7.42 -3.34
N ILE A 86 -3.03 -6.99 -2.70
CA ILE A 86 -2.66 -5.58 -2.53
C ILE A 86 -2.43 -4.92 -3.90
N TRP A 87 -1.70 -5.58 -4.79
CA TRP A 87 -1.47 -5.12 -6.17
C TRP A 87 -2.77 -5.01 -6.96
N ALA A 88 -3.64 -6.01 -6.89
CA ALA A 88 -4.93 -6.00 -7.55
C ALA A 88 -5.82 -4.85 -7.04
N ILE A 89 -5.91 -4.66 -5.72
CA ILE A 89 -6.65 -3.54 -5.13
C ILE A 89 -6.09 -2.20 -5.61
N THR A 90 -4.75 -2.09 -5.70
CA THR A 90 -4.09 -0.87 -6.16
C THR A 90 -4.39 -0.58 -7.63
N ALA A 91 -4.26 -1.59 -8.50
CA ALA A 91 -4.48 -1.44 -9.94
C ALA A 91 -5.95 -1.21 -10.30
N ILE A 92 -6.89 -1.87 -9.61
CA ILE A 92 -8.32 -1.80 -9.92
C ILE A 92 -8.99 -0.56 -9.31
N PHE A 93 -8.61 -0.18 -8.09
CA PHE A 93 -9.31 0.90 -7.37
C PHE A 93 -8.47 2.16 -7.22
N ALA A 94 -7.21 2.05 -6.82
CA ALA A 94 -6.40 3.24 -6.53
C ALA A 94 -5.90 3.95 -7.81
N ALA A 95 -5.33 3.21 -8.76
CA ALA A 95 -4.77 3.77 -9.98
C ALA A 95 -5.81 4.51 -10.84
N PRO A 96 -7.03 3.97 -11.09
CA PRO A 96 -8.02 4.68 -11.89
C PRO A 96 -8.54 5.94 -11.20
N VAL A 97 -8.70 5.91 -9.87
CA VAL A 97 -9.09 7.10 -9.10
C VAL A 97 -8.00 8.17 -9.16
N HIS A 98 -6.72 7.79 -9.08
CA HIS A 98 -5.62 8.73 -9.23
C HIS A 98 -5.57 9.35 -10.63
N GLN A 99 -5.84 8.59 -11.68
CA GLN A 99 -5.95 9.13 -13.04
C GLN A 99 -7.11 10.14 -13.14
N ARG A 100 -8.30 9.78 -12.67
CA ARG A 100 -9.46 10.69 -12.64
C ARG A 100 -9.21 11.94 -11.82
N LEU A 101 -8.43 11.84 -10.73
CA LEU A 101 -8.02 13.00 -9.94
C LEU A 101 -7.11 13.94 -10.74
N VAL A 102 -6.17 13.41 -11.53
CA VAL A 102 -5.30 14.20 -12.39
C VAL A 102 -6.08 14.86 -13.53
N GLU A 103 -7.11 14.20 -14.04
CA GLU A 103 -8.01 14.69 -15.09
C GLU A 103 -9.12 15.63 -14.58
N ASP A 104 -9.15 15.90 -13.26
CA ASP A 104 -10.19 16.69 -12.58
C ASP A 104 -11.63 16.14 -12.76
N GLN A 105 -11.75 14.82 -12.94
CA GLN A 105 -13.02 14.08 -13.13
C GLN A 105 -13.42 13.27 -11.90
N ALA A 106 -12.65 13.33 -10.82
CA ALA A 106 -12.91 12.53 -9.62
C ALA A 106 -14.07 13.10 -8.80
N SER A 107 -14.98 12.21 -8.40
CA SER A 107 -16.11 12.52 -7.52
C SER A 107 -15.78 12.23 -6.05
N SER A 108 -16.59 12.74 -5.13
CA SER A 108 -16.50 12.40 -3.69
C SER A 108 -16.61 10.89 -3.43
N ARG A 109 -17.30 10.15 -4.31
CA ARG A 109 -17.41 8.69 -4.22
C ARG A 109 -16.07 8.00 -4.54
N ASP A 110 -15.31 8.52 -5.50
CA ASP A 110 -13.98 8.01 -5.84
C ASP A 110 -13.01 8.15 -4.67
N VAL A 111 -13.09 9.26 -3.92
CA VAL A 111 -12.31 9.47 -2.69
C VAL A 111 -12.64 8.44 -1.61
N ILE A 112 -13.92 8.12 -1.41
CA ILE A 112 -14.33 7.08 -0.45
C ILE A 112 -13.80 5.71 -0.87
N VAL A 113 -13.88 5.36 -2.16
CA VAL A 113 -13.32 4.11 -2.69
C VAL A 113 -11.82 4.06 -2.43
N LEU A 114 -11.09 5.14 -2.74
CA LEU A 114 -9.65 5.23 -2.52
C LEU A 114 -9.26 5.04 -1.05
N LEU A 115 -9.95 5.69 -0.12
CA LEU A 115 -9.72 5.54 1.32
C LEU A 115 -9.98 4.11 1.78
N ARG A 116 -11.09 3.48 1.35
CA ARG A 116 -11.41 2.10 1.71
C ARG A 116 -10.36 1.12 1.17
N SER A 117 -9.94 1.30 -0.08
CA SER A 117 -8.88 0.50 -0.69
C SER A 117 -7.54 0.68 0.02
N HIS A 118 -7.21 1.89 0.47
CA HIS A 118 -6.02 2.17 1.27
C HIS A 118 -6.03 1.43 2.61
N HIS A 119 -7.14 1.47 3.35
CA HIS A 119 -7.26 0.75 4.61
C HIS A 119 -7.17 -0.78 4.43
N GLY A 120 -7.82 -1.32 3.39
CA GLY A 120 -7.72 -2.75 3.07
C GLY A 120 -6.28 -3.19 2.80
N ARG A 121 -5.52 -2.40 2.04
CA ARG A 121 -4.09 -2.66 1.78
C ARG A 121 -3.24 -2.54 3.05
N THR A 122 -3.50 -1.54 3.89
CA THR A 122 -2.78 -1.33 5.16
C THR A 122 -2.97 -2.53 6.10
N ALA A 123 -4.20 -3.05 6.19
CA ALA A 123 -4.50 -4.26 6.95
C ALA A 123 -3.79 -5.48 6.36
N ALA A 124 -3.81 -5.66 5.03
CA ALA A 124 -3.14 -6.77 4.37
C ALA A 124 -1.62 -6.77 4.60
N TRP A 125 -0.94 -5.62 4.50
CA TRP A 125 0.48 -5.50 4.85
C TRP A 125 0.77 -5.80 6.31
N THR A 126 -0.10 -5.34 7.22
CA THR A 126 0.04 -5.60 8.66
C THR A 126 -0.10 -7.09 8.98
N ILE A 127 -1.13 -7.75 8.42
CA ILE A 127 -1.35 -9.20 8.57
C ILE A 127 -0.17 -9.98 8.00
N ARG A 128 0.35 -9.58 6.84
CA ARG A 128 1.51 -10.20 6.21
C ARG A 128 2.75 -10.14 7.10
N CYS A 129 3.05 -8.96 7.68
CA CYS A 129 4.17 -8.82 8.60
C CYS A 129 4.04 -9.75 9.81
N ALA A 130 2.83 -9.83 10.40
CA ALA A 130 2.56 -10.74 11.49
C ALA A 130 2.74 -12.22 11.08
N LEU A 131 2.25 -12.59 9.90
CA LEU A 131 2.42 -13.95 9.34
C LEU A 131 3.89 -14.33 9.18
N LEU A 132 4.72 -13.42 8.64
CA LEU A 132 6.16 -13.66 8.47
C LEU A 132 6.87 -13.86 9.82
N ILE A 133 6.55 -13.02 10.83
CA ILE A 133 7.11 -13.13 12.17
C ILE A 133 6.72 -14.48 12.82
N MET A 134 5.44 -14.85 12.75
CA MET A 134 4.94 -16.11 13.32
C MET A 134 5.45 -17.35 12.56
N GLY A 135 5.70 -17.22 11.27
CA GLY A 135 6.19 -18.29 10.39
C GLY A 135 7.67 -18.62 10.54
N GLY A 136 8.37 -18.02 11.50
CA GLY A 136 9.80 -18.29 11.76
C GLY A 136 10.73 -17.61 10.76
N ALA A 137 10.37 -16.43 10.23
CA ALA A 137 11.28 -15.61 9.42
C ALA A 137 12.50 -15.08 10.21
N LEU A 138 12.51 -15.25 11.54
CA LEU A 138 13.56 -14.89 12.49
C LEU A 138 14.19 -16.13 13.12
#